data_AF-A0A6I0K4H8-F1
#
_entry.id   AF-A0A6I0K4H8-F1
#
_cell.length_a   1.000
_cell.length_b   1.000
_cell.length_c   1.000
_cell.angle_alpha   90.00
_cell.angle_beta   90.00
_cell.angle_gamma   90.00
#
_symmetry.space_group_name_H-M   'P 1'
#
loop_
_entity.id
_entity.type
_entity.pdbx_description
1 polymer ?
#
loop_
_entity_poly.entity_id
_entity_poly.type
_entity_poly.pdbx_seq_one_letter_code
_entity_poly.pdbx_strand_id
1 'polypeptide(L)'
;FIRRDSIMFVNARFLIDKFAKDENVKTVIYGHAGHINPISSYPAVPCIPFGRYMRKAYGESYSPLLFLIGSGEAMAYDEHYNRKDNWLSSPPENSMEYFLSLIDDNVFYTHLTVDFNELTLSRLQGSHHIPQEFYPFNLYQRFKGVFFIKSTDCTHKDEKEISFEKASDRLIMKIKQRQEKIKEIQKRIENL
;
A
#
# COMPACT_ATOMS: atom_id res chain seq x y z
N PHE A 1 9.83 -10.91 -9.98
CA PHE A 1 9.18 -10.38 -8.75
C PHE A 1 10.16 -9.98 -7.65
N ILE A 2 11.17 -10.80 -7.30
CA ILE A 2 12.09 -10.58 -6.15
C ILE A 2 12.76 -9.18 -6.10
N ARG A 3 13.03 -8.55 -7.26
CA ARG A 3 13.68 -7.22 -7.35
C ARG A 3 12.71 -6.03 -7.46
N ARG A 4 11.40 -6.25 -7.44
CA ARG A 4 10.41 -5.17 -7.64
C ARG A 4 10.61 -4.03 -6.64
N ASP A 5 10.65 -4.38 -5.36
CA ASP A 5 10.74 -3.41 -4.26
C ASP A 5 12.10 -2.71 -4.18
N SER A 6 13.18 -3.35 -4.63
CA SER A 6 14.48 -2.68 -4.76
C SER A 6 14.46 -1.62 -5.87
N ILE A 7 13.75 -1.87 -6.97
CA ILE A 7 13.60 -0.87 -8.04
C ILE A 7 12.69 0.28 -7.59
N MET A 8 11.64 0.00 -6.82
CA MET A 8 10.84 1.05 -6.16
C MET A 8 11.73 1.94 -5.30
N PHE A 9 12.66 1.35 -4.54
CA PHE A 9 13.61 2.10 -3.73
C PHE A 9 14.54 2.98 -4.56
N VAL A 10 15.17 2.43 -5.61
CA VAL A 10 16.06 3.22 -6.48
C VAL A 10 15.32 4.41 -7.09
N ASN A 11 14.09 4.20 -7.57
CA ASN A 11 13.28 5.27 -8.16
C ASN A 11 12.89 6.32 -7.12
N ALA A 12 12.44 5.90 -5.93
CA ALA A 12 12.06 6.83 -4.86
C ALA A 12 13.27 7.65 -4.40
N ARG A 13 14.42 6.99 -4.20
CA ARG A 13 15.67 7.66 -3.82
C ARG A 13 16.11 8.67 -4.86
N PHE A 14 16.07 8.32 -6.15
CA PHE A 14 16.39 9.26 -7.23
C PHE A 14 15.53 10.53 -7.16
N LEU A 15 14.22 10.38 -6.93
CA LEU A 15 13.30 11.52 -6.83
C LEU A 15 13.59 12.36 -5.57
N ILE A 16 13.82 11.72 -4.43
CA ILE A 16 14.19 12.41 -3.17
C ILE A 16 15.48 13.19 -3.36
N ASP A 17 16.54 12.54 -3.84
CA ASP A 17 17.86 13.16 -4.03
C ASP A 17 17.81 14.35 -5.01
N LYS A 18 16.87 14.31 -5.98
CA LYS A 18 16.73 15.35 -7.00
C LYS A 18 15.87 16.52 -6.58
N PHE A 19 14.82 16.28 -5.79
CA PHE A 19 13.75 17.27 -5.55
C PHE A 19 13.47 17.57 -4.08
N ALA A 20 13.97 16.77 -3.14
CA ALA A 20 13.66 16.86 -1.72
C ALA A 20 14.88 16.54 -0.84
N LYS A 21 16.07 17.00 -1.26
CA LYS A 21 17.34 16.73 -0.58
C LYS A 21 17.54 17.61 0.67
N ASP A 22 16.91 18.78 0.72
CA ASP A 22 17.07 19.74 1.80
C ASP A 22 16.40 19.22 3.09
N GLU A 23 17.05 19.42 4.25
CA GLU A 23 16.62 18.84 5.54
C GLU A 23 15.25 19.32 6.02
N ASN A 24 14.79 20.48 5.54
CA ASN A 24 13.48 21.03 5.87
C ASN A 24 12.34 20.52 4.97
N VAL A 25 12.66 19.73 3.94
CA VAL A 25 11.66 19.16 3.02
C VAL A 25 11.28 17.76 3.45
N LYS A 26 9.98 17.53 3.65
CA LYS A 26 9.42 16.20 3.94
C LYS A 26 8.93 15.56 2.66
N THR A 27 9.31 14.30 2.43
CA THR A 27 8.78 13.49 1.32
C THR A 27 7.68 12.56 1.82
N VAL A 28 6.54 12.58 1.14
CA VAL A 28 5.45 11.61 1.38
C VAL A 28 5.47 10.55 0.29
N ILE A 29 5.48 9.28 0.69
CA ILE A 29 5.43 8.15 -0.23
C ILE A 29 4.16 7.38 0.04
N TYR A 30 3.27 7.35 -0.94
CA TYR A 30 2.05 6.56 -0.90
C TYR A 30 2.31 5.19 -1.52
N GLY A 31 2.01 4.12 -0.77
CA GLY A 31 2.18 2.76 -1.24
C GLY A 31 1.49 1.78 -0.31
N HIS A 32 1.21 0.58 -0.83
CA HIS A 32 0.51 -0.44 -0.06
C HIS A 32 1.35 -0.92 1.14
N ALA A 33 0.68 -1.22 2.26
CA ALA A 33 1.28 -1.59 3.56
C ALA A 33 2.34 -2.70 3.46
N GLY A 34 2.10 -3.70 2.61
CA GLY A 34 3.03 -4.80 2.35
C GLY A 34 4.38 -4.38 1.75
N HIS A 35 4.48 -3.20 1.14
CA HIS A 35 5.73 -2.66 0.59
C HIS A 35 6.43 -1.71 1.54
N ILE A 36 5.68 -0.82 2.20
CA ILE A 36 6.25 0.30 2.97
C ILE A 36 6.76 -0.13 4.35
N ASN A 37 6.33 -1.28 4.87
CA ASN A 37 6.87 -1.74 6.15
C ASN A 37 8.32 -2.23 6.02
N PRO A 38 9.17 -2.10 7.06
CA PRO A 38 10.57 -2.49 7.00
C PRO A 38 10.84 -3.97 7.27
N ILE A 39 9.82 -4.73 7.69
CA ILE A 39 10.00 -6.06 8.27
C ILE A 39 9.80 -7.15 7.23
N SER A 40 8.62 -7.23 6.61
CA SER A 40 8.20 -8.38 5.81
C SER A 40 7.08 -8.04 4.82
N SER A 41 7.08 -8.70 3.67
CA SER A 41 5.96 -8.66 2.71
C SER A 41 4.85 -9.67 3.04
N TYR A 42 5.00 -10.52 4.06
CA TYR A 42 3.99 -11.50 4.46
C TYR A 42 2.62 -10.83 4.69
N PRO A 43 1.51 -11.48 4.28
CA PRO A 43 1.41 -12.78 3.59
C PRO A 43 1.55 -12.72 2.06
N ALA A 44 1.82 -11.54 1.49
CA ALA A 44 2.04 -11.41 0.05
C ALA A 44 3.35 -12.10 -0.37
N VAL A 45 3.62 -12.10 -1.69
CA VAL A 45 4.81 -12.73 -2.28
C VAL A 45 6.08 -12.39 -1.48
N PRO A 46 6.79 -13.39 -0.92
CA PRO A 46 7.98 -13.16 -0.11
C PRO A 46 9.05 -12.41 -0.89
N CYS A 47 9.38 -11.21 -0.42
CA CYS A 47 10.50 -10.41 -0.91
C CYS A 47 10.96 -9.45 0.18
N ILE A 48 12.13 -8.84 -0.02
CA ILE A 48 12.57 -7.74 0.84
C ILE A 48 11.69 -6.53 0.50
N PRO A 49 10.87 -6.02 1.44
CA PRO A 49 9.96 -4.93 1.15
C PRO A 49 10.71 -3.61 0.93
N PHE A 50 10.11 -2.72 0.14
CA PHE A 50 10.63 -1.39 -0.15
C PHE A 50 11.01 -0.63 1.13
N GLY A 51 10.19 -0.73 2.17
CA GLY A 51 10.40 -0.12 3.48
C GLY A 51 11.69 -0.56 4.17
N ARG A 52 12.19 -1.77 3.89
CA ARG A 52 13.47 -2.24 4.46
C ARG A 52 14.64 -1.47 3.86
N TYR A 53 14.61 -1.22 2.55
CA TYR A 53 15.63 -0.40 1.88
C TYR A 53 15.56 1.05 2.36
N MET A 54 14.35 1.60 2.51
CA MET A 54 14.15 2.95 3.05
C MET A 54 14.69 3.07 4.47
N ARG A 55 14.34 2.14 5.38
CA ARG A 55 14.89 2.11 6.76
C ARG A 55 16.41 2.02 6.77
N LYS A 56 17.01 1.20 5.89
CA LYS A 56 18.47 1.08 5.80
C LYS A 56 19.14 2.37 5.33
N ALA A 57 18.52 3.10 4.41
CA ALA A 57 19.09 4.32 3.84
C ALA A 57 18.87 5.57 4.70
N TYR A 58 17.70 5.67 5.36
CA TYR A 58 17.27 6.88 6.06
C TYR A 58 17.11 6.70 7.57
N GLY A 59 17.33 5.49 8.11
CA GLY A 59 17.25 5.23 9.55
C GLY A 59 15.90 5.64 10.14
N GLU A 60 15.94 6.32 11.27
CA GLU A 60 14.74 6.81 11.98
C GLU A 60 13.99 7.92 11.25
N SER A 61 14.61 8.59 10.27
CA SER A 61 13.91 9.56 9.43
C SER A 61 12.86 8.91 8.52
N TYR A 62 12.92 7.58 8.32
CA TYR A 62 11.86 6.84 7.67
C TYR A 62 10.76 6.43 8.67
N SER A 63 9.53 6.91 8.46
CA SER A 63 8.40 6.65 9.37
C SER A 63 7.18 6.13 8.61
N PRO A 64 7.03 4.80 8.43
CA PRO A 64 5.86 4.24 7.76
C PRO A 64 4.63 4.31 8.67
N LEU A 65 3.52 4.77 8.10
CA LEU A 65 2.21 4.88 8.77
C LEU A 65 1.23 3.95 8.06
N LEU A 66 0.41 3.25 8.84
CA LEU A 66 -0.57 2.30 8.34
C LEU A 66 -1.95 2.96 8.26
N PHE A 67 -2.71 2.60 7.22
CA PHE A 67 -4.14 2.91 7.13
C PHE A 67 -4.93 1.61 7.29
N LEU A 68 -5.88 1.62 8.22
CA LEU A 68 -6.79 0.51 8.47
C LEU A 68 -8.25 0.98 8.33
N ILE A 69 -9.09 0.08 7.83
CA ILE A 69 -10.53 0.31 7.65
C ILE A 69 -11.28 -0.76 8.43
N GLY A 70 -12.24 -0.34 9.26
CA GLY A 70 -13.08 -1.22 10.06
C GLY A 70 -14.08 -1.99 9.21
N SER A 71 -14.97 -1.26 8.53
CA SER A 71 -16.04 -1.80 7.68
C SER A 71 -16.27 -0.96 6.41
N GLY A 72 -17.02 -1.51 5.46
CA GLY A 72 -17.38 -0.85 4.21
C GLY A 72 -17.15 -1.75 3.00
N GLU A 73 -17.22 -1.14 1.82
CA GLU A 73 -16.91 -1.79 0.55
C GLU A 73 -15.50 -1.42 0.08
N ALA A 74 -14.85 -2.36 -0.60
CA ALA A 74 -13.57 -2.12 -1.25
C ALA A 74 -13.60 -2.62 -2.69
N MET A 75 -13.10 -1.79 -3.60
CA MET A 75 -12.92 -2.16 -5.00
C MET A 75 -11.67 -3.02 -5.19
N ALA A 76 -11.83 -4.26 -5.63
CA ALA A 76 -10.72 -5.16 -5.99
C ALA A 76 -11.10 -6.07 -7.17
N TYR A 77 -10.16 -6.91 -7.61
CA TYR A 77 -10.42 -7.90 -8.65
C TYR A 77 -11.12 -9.15 -8.09
N ASP A 78 -12.15 -9.63 -8.78
CA ASP A 78 -12.75 -10.96 -8.54
C ASP A 78 -11.89 -12.09 -9.15
N GLU A 79 -12.33 -13.34 -9.00
CA GLU A 79 -11.65 -14.53 -9.54
C GLU A 79 -11.56 -14.55 -11.08
N HIS A 80 -12.39 -13.75 -11.74
CA HIS A 80 -12.39 -13.55 -13.19
C HIS A 80 -11.66 -12.27 -13.61
N TYR A 81 -10.90 -11.65 -12.69
CA TYR A 81 -10.16 -10.41 -12.90
C TYR A 81 -11.03 -9.22 -13.32
N ASN A 82 -12.33 -9.25 -13.01
CA ASN A 82 -13.18 -8.07 -13.13
C ASN A 82 -13.02 -7.22 -11.89
N ARG A 83 -12.99 -5.91 -12.08
CA ARG A 83 -12.90 -4.96 -10.98
C ARG A 83 -14.31 -4.74 -10.41
N LYS A 84 -14.53 -5.11 -9.15
CA LYS A 84 -15.83 -5.05 -8.47
C LYS A 84 -15.71 -4.61 -7.02
N ASP A 85 -16.76 -3.97 -6.54
CA ASP A 85 -16.93 -3.69 -5.13
C ASP A 85 -17.37 -4.95 -4.40
N ASN A 86 -16.80 -5.17 -3.22
CA ASN A 86 -17.27 -6.20 -2.30
C ASN A 86 -17.17 -5.68 -0.87
N TRP A 87 -18.07 -6.18 -0.03
CA TRP A 87 -18.05 -5.90 1.40
C TRP A 87 -16.81 -6.51 2.04
N LEU A 88 -16.13 -5.71 2.86
CA LEU A 88 -15.06 -6.17 3.71
C LEU A 88 -15.61 -7.14 4.75
N SER A 89 -14.84 -8.20 5.05
CA SER A 89 -15.21 -9.15 6.10
C SER A 89 -15.26 -8.46 7.47
N SER A 90 -16.20 -8.83 8.34
CA SER A 90 -16.26 -8.28 9.70
C SER A 90 -14.96 -8.55 10.47
N PRO A 91 -14.43 -7.56 11.21
CA PRO A 91 -13.24 -7.73 12.05
C PRO A 91 -13.43 -8.82 13.12
N PRO A 92 -12.54 -9.83 13.20
CA PRO A 92 -12.52 -10.77 14.32
C PRO A 92 -12.24 -10.06 15.65
N GLU A 93 -12.79 -10.55 16.77
CA GLU A 93 -12.65 -9.91 18.09
C GLU A 93 -11.19 -9.68 18.54
N ASN A 94 -10.27 -10.55 18.11
CA ASN A 94 -8.83 -10.46 18.42
C ASN A 94 -8.02 -9.71 17.35
N SER A 95 -8.68 -8.93 16.48
CA SER A 95 -8.02 -8.09 15.47
C SER A 95 -7.84 -6.65 15.94
N MET A 96 -6.83 -6.00 15.36
CA MET A 96 -6.59 -4.57 15.57
C MET A 96 -7.81 -3.75 15.13
N GLU A 97 -8.43 -4.08 14.01
CA GLU A 97 -9.60 -3.38 13.48
C GLU A 97 -10.80 -3.50 14.42
N TYR A 98 -11.02 -4.65 15.06
CA TYR A 98 -12.06 -4.80 16.08
C TYR A 98 -11.77 -3.90 17.28
N PHE A 99 -10.58 -4.00 17.86
CA PHE A 99 -10.19 -3.17 19.00
C PHE A 99 -10.36 -1.67 18.72
N LEU A 100 -9.89 -1.22 17.54
CA LEU A 100 -10.00 0.18 17.13
C LEU A 100 -11.44 0.61 16.83
N SER A 101 -12.33 -0.30 16.43
CA SER A 101 -13.73 -0.02 16.18
C SER A 101 -14.54 0.31 17.45
N LEU A 102 -14.04 -0.09 18.62
CA LEU A 102 -14.65 0.19 19.92
C LEU A 102 -14.46 1.65 20.35
N ILE A 103 -13.56 2.39 19.71
CA ILE A 103 -13.34 3.81 19.97
C ILE A 103 -14.45 4.60 19.30
N ASP A 104 -15.08 5.56 19.99
CA ASP A 104 -16.26 6.29 19.51
C ASP A 104 -16.02 7.06 18.20
N ASP A 105 -14.83 7.62 18.01
CA ASP A 105 -14.47 8.40 16.82
C ASP A 105 -14.51 7.57 15.53
N ASN A 106 -15.02 8.19 14.45
CA ASN A 106 -15.08 7.55 13.13
C ASN A 106 -13.73 7.52 12.42
N VAL A 107 -12.87 8.50 12.67
CA VAL A 107 -11.53 8.58 12.10
C VAL A 107 -10.58 9.07 13.18
N PHE A 108 -9.51 8.32 13.45
CA PHE A 108 -8.50 8.75 14.41
C PHE A 108 -7.13 8.17 14.09
N TYR A 109 -6.12 8.77 14.72
CA TYR A 109 -4.74 8.31 14.68
C TYR A 109 -4.32 7.78 16.05
N THR A 110 -3.62 6.66 16.06
CA THR A 110 -2.95 6.17 17.27
C THR A 110 -1.49 5.82 16.98
N HIS A 111 -0.63 6.15 17.94
CA HIS A 111 0.77 5.75 17.90
C HIS A 111 0.92 4.30 18.35
N LEU A 112 1.75 3.52 17.66
CA LEU A 112 2.04 2.16 18.09
C LEU A 112 3.17 2.20 19.13
N THR A 113 2.80 2.16 20.40
CA THR A 113 3.72 2.04 21.54
C THR A 113 4.24 0.61 21.71
N VAL A 114 5.17 0.42 22.65
CA VAL A 114 5.74 -0.90 22.97
C VAL A 114 4.68 -1.94 23.37
N ASP A 115 3.52 -1.50 23.86
CA ASP A 115 2.40 -2.36 24.24
C ASP A 115 1.83 -3.11 23.02
N PHE A 116 2.02 -2.59 21.81
CA PHE A 116 1.62 -3.24 20.55
C PHE A 116 2.69 -4.19 19.98
N ASN A 117 3.78 -4.46 20.72
CA ASN A 117 4.87 -5.34 20.28
C ASN A 117 4.54 -6.83 20.43
N GLU A 118 3.44 -7.25 19.82
CA GLU A 118 2.95 -8.62 19.81
C GLU A 118 2.38 -9.00 18.44
N LEU A 119 2.01 -10.26 18.25
CA LEU A 119 1.30 -10.69 17.04
C LEU A 119 -0.20 -10.50 17.23
N THR A 120 -0.79 -9.61 16.44
CA THR A 120 -2.24 -9.33 16.43
C THR A 120 -2.78 -9.60 15.03
N LEU A 121 -4.02 -10.05 14.91
CA LEU A 121 -4.66 -10.12 13.59
C LEU A 121 -4.87 -8.70 13.07
N SER A 122 -4.57 -8.49 11.79
CA SER A 122 -4.99 -7.28 11.10
C SER A 122 -5.20 -7.54 9.61
N ARG A 123 -6.02 -6.69 9.00
CA ARG A 123 -6.48 -6.84 7.62
C ARG A 123 -5.35 -6.55 6.64
N LEU A 124 -5.24 -7.38 5.62
CA LEU A 124 -4.46 -7.11 4.42
C LEU A 124 -5.35 -7.34 3.20
N GLN A 125 -5.75 -6.26 2.54
CA GLN A 125 -6.46 -6.34 1.26
C GLN A 125 -5.50 -6.08 0.10
N GLY A 126 -5.28 -7.11 -0.70
CA GLY A 126 -4.45 -7.05 -1.89
C GLY A 126 -5.21 -6.47 -3.10
N SER A 127 -4.74 -6.81 -4.30
CA SER A 127 -5.43 -6.42 -5.53
C SER A 127 -6.66 -7.29 -5.82
N HIS A 128 -6.85 -8.41 -5.13
CA HIS A 128 -7.95 -9.34 -5.36
C HIS A 128 -8.77 -9.52 -4.10
N HIS A 129 -10.05 -9.78 -4.27
CA HIS A 129 -10.91 -10.30 -3.22
C HIS A 129 -10.46 -11.70 -2.85
N ILE A 130 -10.08 -11.88 -1.59
CA ILE A 130 -9.67 -13.18 -1.03
C ILE A 130 -10.51 -13.46 0.22
N PRO A 131 -10.96 -14.71 0.46
CA PRO A 131 -11.75 -15.03 1.64
C PRO A 131 -11.02 -14.77 2.96
N GLN A 132 -9.69 -14.93 2.97
CA GLN A 132 -8.86 -14.67 4.13
C GLN A 132 -8.30 -13.26 4.09
N GLU A 133 -8.92 -12.33 4.81
CA GLU A 133 -8.46 -10.93 4.85
C GLU A 133 -7.58 -10.62 6.07
N PHE A 134 -7.63 -11.44 7.12
CA PHE A 134 -6.93 -11.20 8.38
C PHE A 134 -5.76 -12.15 8.59
N TYR A 135 -4.62 -11.56 8.96
CA TYR A 135 -3.35 -12.28 9.14
C TYR A 135 -2.62 -11.78 10.39
N PRO A 136 -1.79 -12.63 11.02
CA PRO A 136 -1.02 -12.23 12.18
C PRO A 136 0.13 -11.31 11.79
N PHE A 137 0.16 -10.12 12.40
CA PHE A 137 1.22 -9.14 12.21
C PHE A 137 1.69 -8.58 13.55
N ASN A 138 2.99 -8.31 13.64
CA ASN A 138 3.49 -7.37 14.64
C ASN A 138 3.48 -5.98 14.01
N LEU A 139 2.41 -5.22 14.27
CA LEU A 139 2.21 -3.91 13.69
C LEU A 139 3.22 -2.89 14.24
N TYR A 140 3.58 -2.98 15.52
CA TYR A 140 4.59 -2.13 16.15
C TYR A 140 5.95 -2.16 15.44
N GLN A 141 6.42 -3.35 15.08
CA GLN A 141 7.67 -3.49 14.34
C GLN A 141 7.57 -2.99 12.89
N ARG A 142 6.35 -2.96 12.33
CA ARG A 142 6.11 -2.63 10.92
C ARG A 142 5.81 -1.15 10.67
N PHE A 143 5.18 -0.46 11.62
CA PHE A 143 4.65 0.89 11.44
C PHE A 143 4.86 1.73 12.70
N LYS A 144 4.96 3.06 12.54
CA LYS A 144 5.04 4.01 13.66
C LYS A 144 3.67 4.37 14.24
N GLY A 145 2.59 4.12 13.49
CA GLY A 145 1.24 4.46 13.91
C GLY A 145 0.21 4.01 12.89
N VAL A 146 -1.04 4.06 13.31
CA VAL A 146 -2.21 3.65 12.53
C VAL A 146 -3.16 4.84 12.42
N PHE A 147 -3.55 5.16 11.20
CA PHE A 147 -4.78 5.91 10.91
C PHE A 147 -5.90 4.90 10.70
N PHE A 148 -6.94 4.99 11.52
CA PHE A 148 -8.09 4.11 11.45
C PHE A 148 -9.31 4.88 10.97
N ILE A 149 -10.05 4.26 10.06
CA ILE A 149 -11.33 4.74 9.54
C ILE A 149 -12.36 3.66 9.84
N LYS A 150 -13.32 3.96 10.72
CA LYS A 150 -14.28 2.98 11.24
C LYS A 150 -15.16 2.41 10.14
N SER A 151 -15.72 3.27 9.30
CA SER A 151 -16.47 2.88 8.11
C SER A 151 -16.14 3.79 6.95
N THR A 152 -16.11 3.21 5.75
CA THR A 152 -16.06 3.98 4.51
C THR A 152 -17.39 3.86 3.79
N ASP A 153 -18.12 4.97 3.70
CA ASP A 153 -19.25 5.12 2.76
C ASP A 153 -18.73 5.42 1.35
N CYS A 154 -17.66 4.74 0.93
CA CYS A 154 -17.05 4.92 -0.38
C CYS A 154 -17.99 4.35 -1.44
N THR A 155 -19.05 5.09 -1.77
CA THR A 155 -19.71 4.89 -3.05
C THR A 155 -18.68 5.26 -4.12
N HIS A 156 -18.10 4.27 -4.80
CA HIS A 156 -17.21 4.43 -5.95
C HIS A 156 -17.98 5.02 -7.15
N LYS A 157 -18.69 6.15 -6.97
CA LYS A 157 -19.62 6.74 -7.95
C LYS A 157 -18.96 7.01 -9.30
N ASP A 158 -17.64 7.21 -9.32
CA ASP A 158 -16.87 7.51 -10.53
C ASP A 158 -16.06 6.32 -11.08
N GLU A 159 -15.88 5.24 -10.31
CA GLU A 159 -15.13 4.06 -10.74
C GLU A 159 -16.07 2.93 -11.11
N LYS A 160 -16.50 2.92 -12.38
CA LYS A 160 -17.33 1.84 -12.90
C LYS A 160 -16.61 0.50 -12.80
N GLU A 161 -17.34 -0.54 -12.42
CA GLU A 161 -16.94 -1.91 -12.62
C GLU A 161 -16.47 -2.09 -14.08
N ILE A 162 -15.31 -2.71 -14.25
CA ILE A 162 -14.74 -2.97 -15.57
C ILE A 162 -14.45 -4.46 -15.71
N SER A 163 -14.78 -5.01 -16.88
CA SER A 163 -14.40 -6.36 -17.22
C SER A 163 -12.89 -6.48 -17.36
N PHE A 164 -12.38 -7.69 -17.15
CA PHE A 164 -10.97 -8.01 -17.36
C PHE A 164 -10.46 -7.59 -18.76
N GLU A 165 -11.26 -7.78 -19.81
CA GLU A 165 -10.93 -7.37 -21.18
C GLU A 165 -10.66 -5.87 -21.27
N LYS A 166 -11.60 -5.05 -20.75
CA LYS A 166 -11.44 -3.58 -20.73
C LYS A 166 -10.26 -3.15 -19.87
N ALA A 167 -10.01 -3.83 -18.75
CA ALA A 167 -8.85 -3.56 -17.91
C ALA A 167 -7.53 -3.90 -18.63
N SER A 168 -7.51 -5.01 -19.37
CA SER A 168 -6.37 -5.47 -20.17
C SER A 168 -6.05 -4.52 -21.32
N ASP A 169 -7.07 -4.07 -22.06
CA ASP A 169 -6.90 -3.10 -23.15
C ASP A 169 -6.27 -1.79 -22.64
N ARG A 170 -6.76 -1.30 -21.49
CA ARG A 170 -6.19 -0.11 -20.82
C ARG A 170 -4.74 -0.32 -20.43
N LEU A 171 -4.38 -1.50 -19.93
CA LEU A 171 -3.00 -1.81 -19.56
C LEU A 171 -2.09 -1.86 -20.80
N ILE A 172 -2.53 -2.52 -21.87
CA ILE A 172 -1.79 -2.62 -23.13
C ILE A 172 -1.56 -1.22 -23.73
N MET A 173 -2.59 -0.36 -23.72
CA MET A 173 -2.45 1.04 -24.16
C MET A 173 -1.39 1.78 -23.36
N LYS A 174 -1.39 1.66 -22.03
CA LYS A 174 -0.37 2.30 -21.16
C LYS A 174 1.05 1.78 -21.47
N ILE A 175 1.19 0.49 -21.75
CA ILE A 175 2.49 -0.11 -22.12
C ILE A 175 2.97 0.49 -23.45
N LYS A 176 2.11 0.58 -24.46
CA LYS A 176 2.44 1.18 -25.77
C LYS A 176 2.88 2.64 -25.61
N GLN A 177 2.09 3.45 -24.88
CA GLN A 177 2.43 4.85 -24.60
C GLN A 177 3.79 4.99 -23.87
N ARG A 178 4.07 4.09 -22.91
CA ARG A 178 5.37 4.09 -22.21
C ARG A 178 6.52 3.76 -23.14
N GLN A 179 6.35 2.80 -24.05
CA GLN A 179 7.37 2.46 -25.06
C GLN A 179 7.65 3.64 -26.00
N GLU A 180 6.61 4.34 -26.45
CA GLU A 180 6.75 5.55 -27.28
C GLU A 180 7.52 6.64 -26.54
N LYS A 181 7.19 6.89 -25.27
CA LYS A 181 7.87 7.90 -24.46
C LYS A 181 9.34 7.55 -24.19
N ILE A 182 9.66 6.27 -24.01
CA ILE A 182 11.06 5.81 -23.87
C ILE A 182 11.83 6.07 -25.17
N LYS A 183 11.24 5.74 -26.34
CA LYS A 183 11.86 6.03 -27.64
C LYS A 183 12.09 7.52 -27.84
N GLU A 184 11.14 8.36 -27.43
CA GLU A 184 11.28 9.81 -27.49
C GLU A 184 12.43 10.32 -26.61
N ILE A 185 12.54 9.84 -25.38
CA ILE A 185 13.63 10.19 -24.46
C ILE A 185 14.98 9.74 -25.03
N GLN A 186 15.07 8.54 -25.57
CA GLN A 186 16.29 8.02 -26.21
C GLN A 186 16.75 8.92 -27.36
N LYS A 187 15.83 9.30 -28.27
CA LYS A 187 16.15 10.23 -29.37
C LYS A 187 16.65 11.59 -28.88
N ARG A 188 16.11 12.12 -27.77
CA ARG A 188 16.56 13.39 -27.20
C ARG A 188 17.96 13.29 -26.61
N ILE A 189 18.33 12.11 -26.06
CA ILE A 189 19.67 11.85 -25.52
C ILE A 189 20.69 11.65 -26.63
N GLU A 190 20.32 10.99 -27.74
CA GLU A 190 21.20 10.78 -28.90
C GLU A 190 21.49 12.08 -29.69
N ASN A 191 20.63 13.09 -29.57
CA ASN A 191 20.79 14.40 -30.20
C ASN A 191 21.43 15.47 -29.28
N LEU A 192 21.91 15.07 -28.09
CA LEU A 192 22.70 15.88 -27.15
C LEU A 192 24.17 15.47 -27.22
#